data_AF-A4WKZ9-F1
#
_entry.id   AF-A4WKZ9-F1
#
_cell.length_a   1.000
_cell.length_b   1.000
_cell.length_c   1.000
_cell.angle_alpha   90.00
_cell.angle_beta   90.00
_cell.angle_gamma   90.00
#
_symmetry.space_group_name_H-M   'P 1'
#
loop_
_entity.id
_entity.type
_entity.pdbx_description
1 polymer ?
#
loop_
_entity_poly.entity_id
_entity_poly.type
_entity_poly.pdbx_seq_one_letter_code
_entity_poly.pdbx_strand_id
1 'polypeptide(L)'
;MLKREIFLIANGTGAKLGEFLIELNFDQPGILATLSNIFAEHDVNVINVAIDSSRLTIHYIVDLAVVADDQLKEIPKQLQMFAFVKKVRYRTSNAPLFVPRWITHVINGKPALSLEKELVAYLNDPSKLAEEIAKRDAKTVKELAHAVDPVTLEEAIYIAQLRGLLSVEATEVKQGRLRARLCNLAHPIARRYLEVFTTEIGASAKLAEEGPCLVLES
;
A
#
# COMPACT_ATOMS: atom_id res chain seq x y z
N MET A 1 -8.08 7.84 -7.99
CA MET A 1 -7.96 6.50 -7.34
C MET A 1 -7.57 5.48 -8.41
N LEU A 2 -6.45 4.77 -8.21
CA LEU A 2 -5.74 4.03 -9.27
C LEU A 2 -6.32 2.64 -9.56
N LYS A 3 -6.39 2.27 -10.84
CA LYS A 3 -7.00 1.03 -11.36
C LYS A 3 -5.96 0.22 -12.14
N ARG A 4 -5.35 -0.80 -11.55
CA ARG A 4 -4.66 -1.90 -12.26
C ARG A 4 -4.24 -3.01 -11.29
N GLU A 5 -4.16 -4.24 -11.79
CA GLU A 5 -3.48 -5.38 -11.15
C GLU A 5 -2.04 -4.99 -10.86
N ILE A 6 -1.66 -5.10 -9.60
CA ILE A 6 -0.49 -4.46 -9.04
C ILE A 6 0.26 -5.55 -8.25
N PHE A 7 1.31 -6.08 -8.87
CA PHE A 7 2.40 -6.69 -8.11
C PHE A 7 3.17 -5.53 -7.48
N LEU A 8 2.70 -4.99 -6.36
CA LEU A 8 3.40 -3.95 -5.60
C LEU A 8 3.60 -4.40 -4.16
N ILE A 9 4.03 -5.64 -4.02
CA ILE A 9 4.82 -6.02 -2.86
C ILE A 9 6.27 -5.97 -3.35
N ALA A 10 7.00 -4.93 -2.96
CA ALA A 10 8.41 -4.80 -3.29
C ALA A 10 9.25 -5.39 -2.15
N ASN A 11 10.31 -6.13 -2.51
CA ASN A 11 11.35 -6.49 -1.56
C ASN A 11 12.08 -5.22 -1.15
N GLY A 12 11.91 -4.80 0.10
CA GLY A 12 12.57 -3.62 0.68
C GLY A 12 13.91 -3.96 1.32
N THR A 13 14.35 -5.22 1.30
CA THR A 13 15.62 -5.63 1.92
C THR A 13 16.80 -4.90 1.29
N GLY A 14 17.45 -4.03 2.06
CA GLY A 14 18.59 -3.24 1.59
C GLY A 14 18.22 -2.02 0.73
N ALA A 15 16.93 -1.69 0.61
CA ALA A 15 16.45 -0.55 -0.17
C ALA A 15 15.65 0.43 0.72
N LYS A 16 15.80 1.72 0.46
CA LYS A 16 14.90 2.76 0.98
C LYS A 16 13.89 3.06 -0.12
N LEU A 17 12.63 2.68 0.06
CA LEU A 17 11.61 2.89 -0.96
C LEU A 17 10.73 4.10 -0.63
N GLY A 18 10.33 4.84 -1.67
CA GLY A 18 9.47 6.00 -1.58
C GLY A 18 8.12 5.76 -2.25
N GLU A 19 7.06 6.27 -1.63
CA GLU A 19 5.73 6.39 -2.25
C GLU A 19 5.40 7.87 -2.40
N PHE A 20 5.05 8.32 -3.61
CA PHE A 20 4.63 9.69 -3.87
C PHE A 20 3.26 9.68 -4.56
N LEU A 21 2.34 10.50 -4.06
CA LEU A 21 1.04 10.73 -4.68
C LEU A 21 0.89 12.21 -4.99
N ILE A 22 0.79 12.51 -6.27
CA ILE A 22 0.75 13.84 -6.84
C ILE A 22 -0.67 14.07 -7.35
N GLU A 23 -1.38 15.01 -6.72
CA GLU A 23 -2.68 15.48 -7.14
C GLU A 23 -2.52 16.69 -8.05
N LEU A 24 -3.26 16.73 -9.16
CA LEU A 24 -3.17 17.76 -10.19
C LEU A 24 -4.38 18.68 -10.16
N ASN A 25 -4.15 19.96 -10.48
CA ASN A 25 -5.23 20.93 -10.73
C ASN A 25 -5.86 20.71 -12.11
N PHE A 26 -5.04 20.36 -13.11
CA PHE A 26 -5.43 20.11 -14.50
C PHE A 26 -4.41 19.18 -15.17
N ASP A 27 -4.85 18.44 -16.19
CA ASP A 27 -4.00 17.56 -17.01
C ASP A 27 -3.54 18.30 -18.27
N GLN A 28 -2.26 18.15 -18.64
CA GLN A 28 -1.70 18.71 -19.87
C GLN A 28 -0.57 17.81 -20.41
N PRO A 29 -0.30 17.83 -21.73
CA PRO A 29 0.82 17.09 -22.30
C PRO A 29 2.15 17.44 -21.62
N GLY A 30 2.97 16.42 -21.36
CA GLY A 30 4.30 16.59 -20.77
C GLY A 30 4.37 16.49 -19.25
N ILE A 31 3.25 16.49 -18.51
CA ILE A 31 3.27 16.41 -17.03
C ILE A 31 4.11 15.23 -16.54
N LEU A 32 3.93 14.03 -17.09
CA LEU A 32 4.69 12.85 -16.65
C LEU A 32 6.19 13.02 -16.88
N ALA A 33 6.60 13.58 -18.02
CA ALA A 33 8.00 13.83 -18.31
C ALA A 33 8.57 14.86 -17.34
N THR A 34 7.86 15.97 -17.12
CA THR A 34 8.26 17.00 -16.17
C THR A 34 8.41 16.46 -14.75
N LEU A 35 7.44 15.69 -14.25
CA LEU A 35 7.51 15.09 -12.92
C LEU A 35 8.61 14.02 -12.82
N SER A 36 8.79 13.20 -13.85
CA SER A 36 9.84 12.17 -13.90
C SER A 36 11.24 12.80 -13.94
N ASN A 37 11.39 13.95 -14.60
CA ASN A 37 12.66 14.69 -14.62
C ASN A 37 13.07 15.15 -13.23
N ILE A 38 12.14 15.58 -12.38
CA ILE A 38 12.46 15.91 -10.98
C ILE A 38 13.05 14.71 -10.25
N PHE A 39 12.51 13.50 -10.42
CA PHE A 39 13.11 12.32 -9.82
C PHE A 39 14.51 12.04 -10.39
N ALA A 40 14.67 12.14 -11.71
CA ALA A 40 15.95 11.93 -12.37
C ALA A 40 17.04 12.93 -11.94
N GLU A 41 16.69 14.21 -11.72
CA GLU A 41 17.60 15.26 -11.24
C GLU A 41 18.15 14.99 -9.82
N HIS A 42 17.48 14.14 -9.05
CA HIS A 42 17.90 13.72 -7.71
C HIS A 42 18.46 12.30 -7.67
N ASP A 43 18.83 11.73 -8.83
CA ASP A 43 19.33 10.35 -8.96
C ASP A 43 18.35 9.30 -8.39
N VAL A 44 17.05 9.58 -8.44
CA VAL A 44 15.98 8.70 -7.96
C VAL A 44 15.54 7.78 -9.09
N ASN A 45 15.60 6.46 -8.87
CA ASN A 45 15.08 5.50 -9.84
C ASN A 45 13.56 5.29 -9.65
N VAL A 46 12.81 5.38 -10.74
CA VAL A 46 11.36 5.15 -10.72
C VAL A 46 11.06 3.67 -10.97
N ILE A 47 10.51 3.00 -9.96
CA ILE A 47 10.14 1.58 -10.02
C ILE A 47 8.78 1.41 -10.71
N ASN A 48 7.83 2.28 -10.39
CA ASN A 48 6.49 2.22 -10.96
C ASN A 48 5.87 3.61 -11.04
N VAL A 49 5.06 3.82 -12.08
CA VAL A 49 4.18 4.99 -12.22
C VAL A 49 2.79 4.52 -12.57
N ALA A 50 1.81 5.03 -11.85
CA ALA A 50 0.41 4.74 -12.09
C ALA A 50 -0.39 6.06 -12.15
N ILE A 51 -1.35 6.13 -13.07
CA ILE A 51 -2.19 7.32 -13.29
C ILE A 51 -3.65 6.91 -13.20
N ASP A 52 -4.45 7.70 -12.49
CA ASP A 52 -5.86 7.37 -12.31
C ASP A 52 -6.70 7.65 -13.56
N SER A 53 -7.94 7.15 -13.59
CA SER A 53 -8.76 7.25 -14.80
C SER A 53 -9.15 8.69 -15.16
N SER A 54 -9.22 9.58 -14.16
CA SER A 54 -9.43 11.02 -14.37
C SER A 54 -8.16 11.76 -14.78
N ARG A 55 -6.99 11.12 -14.71
CA ARG A 55 -5.67 11.73 -14.95
C ARG A 55 -5.38 12.93 -14.07
N LEU A 56 -5.95 12.96 -12.86
CA LEU A 56 -5.74 14.02 -11.88
C LEU A 56 -4.93 13.54 -10.69
N THR A 57 -4.56 12.27 -10.66
CA THR A 57 -3.70 11.70 -9.64
C THR A 57 -2.66 10.81 -10.28
N ILE A 58 -1.39 11.11 -10.02
CA ILE A 58 -0.24 10.33 -10.43
C ILE A 58 0.44 9.77 -9.18
N HIS A 59 0.78 8.50 -9.22
CA HIS A 59 1.45 7.80 -8.14
C HIS A 59 2.77 7.25 -8.62
N TYR A 60 3.82 7.53 -7.86
CA TYR A 60 5.16 7.04 -8.10
C TYR A 60 5.57 6.14 -6.95
N ILE A 61 6.20 5.03 -7.30
CA ILE A 61 7.03 4.23 -6.38
C ILE A 61 8.44 4.34 -6.88
N VAL A 62 9.34 4.67 -5.97
CA VAL A 62 10.72 5.02 -6.31
C VAL A 62 11.70 4.35 -5.37
N ASP A 63 12.91 4.13 -5.86
CA ASP A 63 14.07 3.74 -5.07
C ASP A 63 14.83 4.99 -4.63
N LEU A 64 15.02 5.11 -3.32
CA LEU A 64 15.69 6.22 -2.64
C LEU A 64 16.97 5.76 -1.93
N ALA A 65 17.49 4.57 -2.23
CA ALA A 65 18.65 3.99 -1.54
C ALA A 65 19.89 4.91 -1.52
N VAL A 66 20.08 5.70 -2.58
CA VAL A 66 21.21 6.63 -2.74
C VAL A 66 20.89 8.08 -2.38
N VAL A 67 19.64 8.38 -2.00
CA VAL A 67 19.13 9.75 -1.81
C VAL A 67 19.26 10.15 -0.35
N ALA A 68 19.98 11.26 -0.11
CA ALA A 68 20.14 11.81 1.23
C ALA A 68 18.84 12.41 1.78
N ASP A 69 18.69 12.43 3.11
CA ASP A 69 17.44 12.85 3.78
C ASP A 69 17.11 14.34 3.59
N ASP A 70 18.12 15.17 3.35
CA ASP A 70 17.97 16.58 3.00
C ASP A 70 17.44 16.75 1.57
N GLN A 71 18.01 16.03 0.59
CA GLN A 71 17.52 16.01 -0.79
C GLN A 71 16.08 15.49 -0.90
N LEU A 72 15.75 14.46 -0.10
CA LEU A 72 14.40 13.89 -0.05
C LEU A 72 13.33 14.94 0.29
N LYS A 73 13.64 15.94 1.12
CA LYS A 73 12.70 17.01 1.49
C LYS A 73 12.54 18.05 0.38
N GLU A 74 13.47 18.13 -0.55
CA GLU A 74 13.41 19.06 -1.69
C GLU A 74 12.55 18.53 -2.84
N ILE A 75 12.53 17.21 -3.06
CA ILE A 75 11.74 16.58 -4.13
C ILE A 75 10.24 17.01 -4.05
N PRO A 76 9.52 16.86 -2.93
CA PRO A 76 8.14 17.31 -2.82
C PRO A 76 7.97 18.81 -3.09
N LYS A 77 8.91 19.64 -2.62
CA LYS A 77 8.85 21.10 -2.81
C LYS A 77 8.94 21.45 -4.29
N GLN A 78 9.91 20.87 -5.01
CA GLN A 78 10.08 21.09 -6.45
C GLN A 78 8.87 20.60 -7.24
N LEU A 79 8.33 19.43 -6.91
CA LEU A 79 7.08 18.95 -7.51
C LEU A 79 5.93 19.94 -7.28
N GLN A 80 5.84 20.57 -6.11
CA GLN A 80 4.81 21.57 -5.80
C GLN A 80 5.03 22.95 -6.43
N MET A 81 6.19 23.22 -7.05
CA MET A 81 6.43 24.49 -7.76
C MET A 81 5.66 24.57 -9.08
N PHE A 82 5.25 23.43 -9.65
CA PHE A 82 4.48 23.42 -10.88
C PHE A 82 3.03 23.83 -10.64
N ALA A 83 2.53 24.80 -11.40
CA ALA A 83 1.15 25.30 -11.27
C ALA A 83 0.07 24.22 -11.47
N PHE A 84 0.38 23.17 -12.23
CA PHE A 84 -0.51 22.03 -12.43
C PHE A 84 -0.54 21.06 -11.25
N VAL A 85 0.38 21.17 -10.28
CA VAL A 85 0.39 20.34 -9.07
C VAL A 85 -0.40 21.03 -7.96
N LYS A 86 -1.42 20.33 -7.47
CA LYS A 86 -2.26 20.79 -6.35
C LYS A 86 -1.67 20.40 -5.00
N LYS A 87 -1.23 19.15 -4.88
CA LYS A 87 -0.75 18.58 -3.62
C LYS A 87 0.19 17.42 -3.89
N VAL A 88 1.23 17.31 -3.07
CA VAL A 88 2.10 16.14 -3.04
C VAL A 88 2.01 15.53 -1.65
N ARG A 89 1.70 14.24 -1.59
CA ARG A 89 1.89 13.41 -0.40
C ARG A 89 3.05 12.47 -0.69
N TYR A 90 3.92 12.28 0.28
CA TYR A 90 4.99 11.28 0.15
C TYR A 90 5.22 10.56 1.48
N ARG A 91 5.77 9.35 1.39
CA ARG A 91 6.33 8.61 2.52
C ARG A 91 7.54 7.81 2.08
N THR A 92 8.31 7.36 3.06
CA THR A 92 9.41 6.43 2.83
C THR A 92 9.26 5.21 3.74
N SER A 93 9.87 4.10 3.34
CA SER A 93 9.96 2.91 4.16
C SER A 93 11.33 2.27 3.97
N ASN A 94 11.88 1.79 5.08
CA ASN A 94 13.06 0.92 5.13
C ASN A 94 12.66 -0.49 5.59
N ALA A 95 11.37 -0.80 5.63
CA ALA A 95 10.90 -2.10 6.05
C ALA A 95 11.29 -3.16 5.00
N PRO A 96 11.53 -4.43 5.41
CA PRO A 96 11.83 -5.53 4.47
C PRO A 96 10.74 -5.74 3.42
N LEU A 97 9.52 -5.33 3.75
CA LEU A 97 8.34 -5.36 2.92
C LEU A 97 7.86 -3.93 2.65
N PHE A 98 7.60 -3.59 1.39
CA PHE A 98 6.96 -2.33 1.03
C PHE A 98 5.63 -2.57 0.31
N VAL A 99 4.57 -1.97 0.85
CA VAL A 99 3.21 -2.10 0.31
C VAL A 99 2.60 -0.72 0.13
N PRO A 100 2.20 -0.30 -1.09
CA PRO A 100 1.62 1.02 -1.33
C PRO A 100 0.39 1.31 -0.47
N ARG A 101 0.39 2.46 0.21
CA ARG A 101 -0.67 2.86 1.15
C ARG A 101 -1.81 3.62 0.47
N TRP A 102 -1.60 4.15 -0.74
CA TRP A 102 -2.60 4.97 -1.44
C TRP A 102 -3.23 4.31 -2.65
N ILE A 103 -3.02 3.01 -2.80
CA ILE A 103 -3.60 2.19 -3.85
C ILE A 103 -4.58 1.20 -3.23
N THR A 104 -5.67 0.95 -3.96
CA THR A 104 -6.58 -0.16 -3.71
C THR A 104 -7.27 -0.51 -5.03
N HIS A 105 -7.63 -1.78 -5.21
CA HIS A 105 -8.33 -2.21 -6.42
C HIS A 105 -9.78 -1.69 -6.46
N VAL A 106 -10.15 -1.09 -7.58
CA VAL A 106 -11.51 -0.57 -7.81
C VAL A 106 -12.05 -0.92 -9.18
N ILE A 107 -13.36 -1.20 -9.23
CA ILE A 107 -14.13 -1.33 -10.47
C ILE A 107 -15.19 -0.23 -10.44
N ASN A 108 -15.21 0.64 -11.47
CA ASN A 108 -16.12 1.78 -11.56
C ASN A 108 -16.13 2.69 -10.31
N GLY A 109 -14.97 2.86 -9.68
CA GLY A 109 -14.81 3.73 -8.50
C GLY A 109 -15.29 3.10 -7.18
N LYS A 110 -15.78 1.86 -7.20
CA LYS A 110 -16.11 1.08 -6.01
C LYS A 110 -14.98 0.12 -5.67
N PRO A 111 -14.65 -0.08 -4.38
CA PRO A 111 -13.73 -1.13 -3.96
C PRO A 111 -14.12 -2.47 -4.57
N ALA A 112 -13.13 -3.18 -5.10
CA ALA A 112 -13.33 -4.48 -5.72
C ALA A 112 -12.30 -5.46 -5.18
N LEU A 113 -12.77 -6.65 -4.83
CA LEU A 113 -11.92 -7.73 -4.37
C LEU A 113 -11.08 -8.26 -5.55
N SER A 114 -9.77 -8.23 -5.40
CA SER A 114 -8.83 -8.79 -6.38
C SER A 114 -8.44 -10.22 -6.01
N LEU A 115 -8.79 -11.16 -6.89
CA LEU A 115 -8.60 -12.60 -6.70
C LEU A 115 -7.88 -13.20 -7.88
N GLU A 116 -6.91 -14.05 -7.59
CA GLU A 116 -6.31 -14.93 -8.56
C GLU A 116 -7.32 -15.96 -9.06
N LYS A 117 -7.15 -16.37 -10.33
CA LYS A 117 -8.03 -17.33 -10.99
C LYS A 117 -8.15 -18.66 -10.23
N GLU A 118 -7.07 -19.11 -9.59
CA GLU A 118 -7.06 -20.36 -8.82
C GLU A 118 -8.00 -20.32 -7.61
N LEU A 119 -8.28 -19.13 -7.07
CA LEU A 119 -9.11 -18.95 -5.88
C LEU A 119 -10.61 -18.87 -6.22
N VAL A 120 -10.97 -18.77 -7.50
CA VAL A 120 -12.36 -18.71 -7.98
C VAL A 120 -13.17 -19.93 -7.55
N ALA A 121 -12.52 -21.10 -7.38
CA ALA A 121 -13.18 -22.31 -6.90
C ALA A 121 -13.78 -22.17 -5.49
N TYR A 122 -13.27 -21.24 -4.67
CA TYR A 122 -13.73 -21.01 -3.31
C TYR A 122 -14.79 -19.91 -3.19
N LEU A 123 -15.26 -19.31 -4.30
CA LEU A 123 -16.25 -18.22 -4.24
C LEU A 123 -17.55 -18.60 -3.51
N ASN A 124 -17.94 -19.88 -3.55
CA ASN A 124 -19.13 -20.39 -2.87
C ASN A 124 -18.91 -20.66 -1.37
N ASP A 125 -17.67 -20.58 -0.89
CA ASP A 125 -17.31 -20.69 0.53
C ASP A 125 -16.47 -19.48 0.95
N PRO A 126 -17.12 -18.37 1.35
CA PRO A 126 -16.42 -17.14 1.70
C PRO A 126 -15.39 -17.32 2.82
N SER A 127 -15.64 -18.20 3.79
CA SER A 127 -14.69 -18.45 4.88
C SER A 127 -13.44 -19.14 4.37
N LYS A 128 -13.61 -20.17 3.54
CA LYS A 128 -12.48 -20.88 2.93
C LYS A 128 -11.70 -19.99 1.97
N LEU A 129 -12.41 -19.18 1.16
CA LEU A 129 -11.79 -18.18 0.30
C LEU A 129 -10.90 -17.23 1.10
N ALA A 130 -11.39 -16.70 2.22
CA ALA A 130 -10.63 -15.82 3.10
C ALA A 130 -9.32 -16.47 3.58
N GLU A 131 -9.39 -17.73 4.01
CA GLU A 131 -8.23 -18.51 4.47
C GLU A 131 -7.19 -18.69 3.37
N GLU A 132 -7.61 -19.06 2.16
CA GLU A 132 -6.68 -19.36 1.08
C GLU A 132 -6.02 -18.08 0.53
N ILE A 133 -6.74 -16.95 0.47
CA ILE A 133 -6.14 -15.64 0.18
C ILE A 133 -5.11 -15.30 1.27
N ALA A 134 -5.49 -15.41 2.55
CA ALA A 134 -4.64 -15.06 3.68
C ALA A 134 -3.35 -15.88 3.72
N LYS A 135 -3.41 -17.20 3.52
CA LYS A 135 -2.23 -18.07 3.48
C LYS A 135 -1.29 -17.72 2.34
N ARG A 136 -1.84 -17.40 1.16
CA ARG A 136 -1.05 -17.00 -0.01
C ARG A 136 -0.32 -15.68 0.25
N ASP A 137 -1.04 -14.68 0.74
CA ASP A 137 -0.46 -13.37 1.06
C ASP A 137 0.57 -13.48 2.19
N ALA A 138 0.31 -14.31 3.20
CA ALA A 138 1.24 -14.59 4.29
C ALA A 138 2.53 -15.27 3.80
N LYS A 139 2.44 -16.17 2.81
CA LYS A 139 3.62 -16.79 2.19
C LYS A 139 4.53 -15.73 1.56
N THR A 140 3.94 -14.78 0.82
CA THR A 140 4.68 -13.66 0.23
C THR A 140 5.39 -12.82 1.29
N VAL A 141 4.71 -12.52 2.41
CA VAL A 141 5.34 -11.78 3.53
C VAL A 141 6.52 -12.56 4.11
N LYS A 142 6.35 -13.87 4.38
CA LYS A 142 7.41 -14.73 4.93
C LYS A 142 8.61 -14.88 4.00
N GLU A 143 8.40 -14.84 2.69
CA GLU A 143 9.48 -14.88 1.69
C GLU A 143 10.33 -13.60 1.72
N LEU A 144 9.76 -12.47 2.17
CA LEU A 144 10.41 -11.15 2.17
C LEU A 144 10.89 -10.69 3.55
N ALA A 145 10.25 -11.16 4.61
CA ALA A 145 10.56 -10.80 5.99
C ALA A 145 10.69 -12.07 6.84
N HIS A 146 11.90 -12.31 7.36
CA HIS A 146 12.18 -13.46 8.22
C HIS A 146 11.49 -13.40 9.59
N ALA A 147 11.20 -12.19 10.07
CA ALA A 147 10.44 -11.95 11.30
C ALA A 147 9.50 -10.76 11.09
N VAL A 148 8.30 -10.84 11.67
CA VAL A 148 7.29 -9.78 11.58
C VAL A 148 7.29 -8.98 12.87
N ASP A 149 8.04 -7.88 12.85
CA ASP A 149 7.99 -6.85 13.88
C ASP A 149 6.79 -5.90 13.62
N PRO A 150 6.47 -4.97 14.54
CA PRO A 150 5.32 -4.06 14.38
C PRO A 150 5.37 -3.18 13.13
N VAL A 151 6.57 -2.83 12.64
CA VAL A 151 6.74 -2.01 11.43
C VAL A 151 6.45 -2.85 10.18
N THR A 152 6.96 -4.08 10.14
CA THR A 152 6.67 -5.05 9.09
C THR A 152 5.18 -5.40 9.07
N LEU A 153 4.56 -5.55 10.25
CA LEU A 153 3.13 -5.76 10.38
C LEU A 153 2.33 -4.56 9.86
N GLU A 154 2.78 -3.34 10.15
CA GLU A 154 2.16 -2.11 9.62
C GLU A 154 2.16 -2.10 8.09
N GLU A 155 3.26 -2.49 7.43
CA GLU A 155 3.28 -2.60 5.97
C GLU A 155 2.40 -3.76 5.48
N ALA A 156 2.46 -4.91 6.14
CA ALA A 156 1.74 -6.12 5.75
C ALA A 156 0.21 -5.94 5.75
N ILE A 157 -0.36 -5.16 6.68
CA ILE A 157 -1.81 -4.92 6.71
C ILE A 157 -2.32 -4.18 5.46
N TYR A 158 -1.48 -3.40 4.77
CA TYR A 158 -1.88 -2.74 3.52
C TYR A 158 -2.07 -3.73 2.36
N ILE A 159 -1.60 -4.99 2.47
CA ILE A 159 -1.92 -6.03 1.48
C ILE A 159 -3.43 -6.26 1.44
N ALA A 160 -4.09 -6.27 2.61
CA ALA A 160 -5.53 -6.39 2.70
C ALA A 160 -6.26 -5.22 2.01
N GLN A 161 -5.70 -4.01 2.12
CA GLN A 161 -6.22 -2.84 1.42
C GLN A 161 -6.01 -2.94 -0.09
N LEU A 162 -4.82 -3.36 -0.54
CA LEU A 162 -4.55 -3.58 -1.96
C LEU A 162 -5.55 -4.56 -2.56
N ARG A 163 -5.79 -5.69 -1.87
CA ARG A 163 -6.81 -6.69 -2.25
C ARG A 163 -8.23 -6.13 -2.35
N GLY A 164 -8.50 -4.97 -1.76
CA GLY A 164 -9.84 -4.38 -1.70
C GLY A 164 -10.72 -4.98 -0.59
N LEU A 165 -10.12 -5.60 0.43
CA LEU A 165 -10.85 -6.21 1.56
C LEU A 165 -11.28 -5.18 2.61
N LEU A 166 -10.45 -4.15 2.79
CA LEU A 166 -10.62 -3.12 3.82
C LEU A 166 -9.93 -1.83 3.39
N SER A 167 -10.10 -0.78 4.19
CA SER A 167 -9.32 0.45 4.11
C SER A 167 -8.62 0.71 5.45
N VAL A 168 -7.33 1.01 5.41
CA VAL A 168 -6.57 1.38 6.60
C VAL A 168 -6.77 2.87 6.84
N GLU A 169 -7.48 3.25 7.91
CA GLU A 169 -7.77 4.65 8.21
C GLU A 169 -6.66 5.31 9.02
N ALA A 170 -6.10 4.57 9.98
CA ALA A 170 -5.04 5.06 10.85
C ALA A 170 -4.16 3.90 11.31
N THR A 171 -2.86 4.18 11.43
CA THR A 171 -1.87 3.30 12.03
C THR A 171 -1.01 4.10 13.00
N GLU A 172 -0.65 3.47 14.11
CA GLU A 172 0.30 4.01 15.08
C GLU A 172 1.22 2.86 15.52
N VAL A 173 2.54 3.05 15.38
CA VAL A 173 3.54 2.16 15.97
C VAL A 173 4.19 2.87 17.14
N LYS A 174 3.93 2.39 18.36
CA LYS A 174 4.42 3.00 19.60
C LYS A 174 4.93 1.93 20.56
N GLN A 175 6.12 2.14 21.10
CA GLN A 175 6.75 1.21 22.07
C GLN A 175 6.81 -0.24 21.57
N GLY A 176 7.04 -0.46 20.27
CA GLY A 176 7.08 -1.80 19.70
C GLY A 176 5.71 -2.49 19.64
N ARG A 177 4.62 -1.73 19.59
CA ARG A 177 3.27 -2.23 19.34
C ARG A 177 2.61 -1.44 18.21
N LEU A 178 1.93 -2.15 17.32
CA LEU A 178 1.08 -1.58 16.30
C LEU A 178 -0.35 -1.47 16.85
N ARG A 179 -0.98 -0.32 16.61
CA ARG A 179 -2.43 -0.16 16.62
C ARG A 179 -2.88 0.31 15.25
N ALA A 180 -3.80 -0.41 14.62
CA ALA A 180 -4.33 -0.05 13.32
C ALA A 180 -5.87 -0.06 13.32
N ARG A 181 -6.47 0.99 12.76
CA ARG A 181 -7.91 1.12 12.54
C ARG A 181 -8.23 0.76 11.09
N LEU A 182 -9.01 -0.30 10.92
CA LEU A 182 -9.31 -0.95 9.65
C LEU A 182 -10.82 -0.86 9.39
N CYS A 183 -11.23 -0.08 8.41
CA CYS A 183 -12.64 0.20 8.14
C CYS A 183 -13.03 -0.21 6.72
N ASN A 184 -14.26 0.11 6.33
CA ASN A 184 -14.80 -0.18 4.99
C ASN A 184 -14.54 -1.63 4.59
N LEU A 185 -14.97 -2.55 5.46
CA LEU A 185 -14.88 -3.99 5.27
C LEU A 185 -15.78 -4.34 4.08
N ALA A 186 -15.23 -4.23 2.88
CA ALA A 186 -15.99 -4.36 1.64
C ALA A 186 -16.64 -5.75 1.52
N HIS A 187 -16.16 -6.72 2.29
CA HIS A 187 -16.57 -8.10 2.21
C HIS A 187 -16.61 -8.76 3.59
N PRO A 188 -17.59 -9.64 3.88
CA PRO A 188 -17.67 -10.42 5.13
C PRO A 188 -16.43 -11.24 5.44
N ILE A 189 -15.59 -11.46 4.43
CA ILE A 189 -14.35 -12.26 4.53
C ILE A 189 -13.18 -11.47 5.13
N ALA A 190 -13.25 -10.13 5.20
CA ALA A 190 -12.13 -9.31 5.62
C ALA A 190 -11.64 -9.64 7.05
N ARG A 191 -12.59 -9.89 7.97
CA ARG A 191 -12.26 -10.31 9.34
C ARG A 191 -11.54 -11.66 9.34
N ARG A 192 -12.12 -12.67 8.69
CA ARG A 192 -11.53 -14.01 8.63
C ARG A 192 -10.16 -14.00 7.96
N TYR A 193 -10.01 -13.21 6.89
CA TYR A 193 -8.73 -12.99 6.23
C TYR A 193 -7.70 -12.45 7.22
N LEU A 194 -8.02 -11.39 7.97
CA LEU A 194 -7.08 -10.79 8.92
C LEU A 194 -6.70 -11.76 10.04
N GLU A 195 -7.65 -12.49 10.61
CA GLU A 195 -7.40 -13.49 11.66
C GLU A 195 -6.42 -14.57 11.19
N VAL A 196 -6.65 -15.09 9.98
CA VAL A 196 -5.78 -16.12 9.39
C VAL A 196 -4.44 -15.53 8.99
N PHE A 197 -4.43 -14.35 8.37
CA PHE A 197 -3.23 -13.70 7.87
C PHE A 197 -2.26 -13.35 9.02
N THR A 198 -2.73 -12.73 10.09
CA THR A 198 -1.89 -12.37 11.24
C THR A 198 -1.33 -13.61 11.94
N THR A 199 -2.15 -14.66 12.07
CA THR A 199 -1.73 -15.95 12.63
C THR A 199 -0.66 -16.59 11.75
N GLU A 200 -0.90 -16.65 10.44
CA GLU A 200 0.02 -17.25 9.48
C GLU A 200 1.37 -16.54 9.49
N ILE A 201 1.42 -15.20 9.43
CA ILE A 201 2.69 -14.46 9.47
C ILE A 201 3.38 -14.46 10.84
N GLY A 202 2.80 -15.11 11.86
CA GLY A 202 3.36 -15.21 13.20
C GLY A 202 3.23 -13.93 14.03
N ALA A 203 2.34 -13.03 13.65
CA ALA A 203 2.08 -11.81 14.41
C ALA A 203 1.19 -12.12 15.62
N SER A 204 1.64 -11.72 16.82
CA SER A 204 0.82 -11.79 18.04
C SER A 204 -0.20 -10.64 18.07
N ALA A 205 -1.11 -10.62 17.10
CA ALA A 205 -2.10 -9.55 16.95
C ALA A 205 -3.49 -9.98 17.43
N LYS A 206 -4.22 -9.06 18.06
CA LYS A 206 -5.62 -9.18 18.45
C LYS A 206 -6.48 -8.28 17.58
N LEU A 207 -7.68 -8.76 17.27
CA LEU A 207 -8.69 -8.02 16.52
C LEU A 207 -9.88 -7.73 17.42
N ALA A 208 -10.21 -6.45 17.58
CA ALA A 208 -11.38 -5.97 18.31
C ALA A 208 -12.32 -5.22 17.36
N GLU A 209 -13.62 -5.20 17.67
CA GLU A 209 -14.60 -4.42 16.92
C GLU A 209 -14.71 -3.01 17.52
N GLU A 210 -14.72 -1.99 16.65
CA GLU A 210 -14.95 -0.60 17.01
C GLU A 210 -15.95 0.01 16.01
N GLY A 211 -17.24 -0.18 16.29
CA GLY A 211 -18.33 0.24 15.40
C GLY A 211 -18.28 -0.49 14.05
N PRO A 212 -18.27 0.22 12.89
CA PRO A 212 -18.17 -0.39 11.56
C PRO A 212 -16.73 -0.80 11.18
N CYS A 213 -15.79 -0.75 12.12
CA CYS A 213 -14.37 -0.97 11.90
C CYS A 213 -13.81 -2.06 12.80
N LEU A 214 -12.63 -2.57 12.44
CA LEU A 214 -11.79 -3.42 13.27
C LEU A 214 -10.60 -2.62 13.78
N VAL A 215 -10.16 -2.94 14.99
CA VAL A 215 -8.90 -2.49 15.54
C VAL A 215 -7.97 -3.69 15.66
N LEU A 216 -6.80 -3.59 15.02
CA LEU A 216 -5.73 -4.56 15.13
C LEU A 216 -4.68 -4.03 16.11
N GLU A 217 -4.35 -4.82 17.13
CA GLU A 217 -3.35 -4.50 18.15
C GLU A 217 -2.33 -5.64 18.30
N SER A 218 -1.03 -5.35 18.23
CA SER A 218 0.07 -6.32 18.45
C SER A 218 0.74 -6.15 19.82
#